data_AF-A0A8J4UPP4-F1
#
_entry.id   AF-A0A8J4UPP4-F1
#
_cell.length_a   1.000
_cell.length_b   1.000
_cell.length_c   1.000
_cell.angle_alpha   90.00
_cell.angle_beta   90.00
_cell.angle_gamma   90.00
#
_symmetry.space_group_name_H-M   'P 1'
#
loop_
_entity.id
_entity.type
_entity.pdbx_description
1 polymer ?
#
loop_
_entity_poly.entity_id
_entity_poly.type
_entity_poly.pdbx_seq_one_letter_code
_entity_poly.pdbx_strand_id
1 'polypeptide(L)'
;MFPAHGHSFRAAKLLLGALIFLQACGCALSSSGETCYSRQHRDTIVNVRKALDLQKTVMDVRKKEAERDCILACCSEELKPGIKCNMVVYKPSGQDGVENCHLFHCETEQDCPLMSASPGTNTYDIFK
;
A
#
# COMPACT_ATOMS: atom_id res chain seq x y z
N MET A 1 -43.19 27.26 42.35
CA MET A 1 -43.39 26.04 41.56
C MET A 1 -42.56 26.17 40.27
N PHE A 2 -41.55 25.33 40.11
CA PHE A 2 -40.70 25.14 38.91
C PHE A 2 -41.53 24.62 37.71
N PRO A 3 -41.02 24.47 36.45
CA PRO A 3 -39.67 24.76 35.93
C PRO A 3 -39.61 25.46 34.54
N ALA A 4 -38.56 26.27 34.30
CA ALA A 4 -38.10 26.66 32.95
C ALA A 4 -36.93 25.78 32.44
N HIS A 5 -36.80 24.56 32.96
CA HIS A 5 -35.64 23.67 32.73
C HIS A 5 -35.81 22.70 31.56
N GLY A 6 -36.99 22.56 30.95
CA GLY A 6 -37.26 21.52 29.94
C GLY A 6 -36.57 21.73 28.59
N HIS A 7 -36.46 22.98 28.13
CA HIS A 7 -35.92 23.31 26.80
C HIS A 7 -34.39 23.32 26.77
N SER A 8 -33.76 23.86 27.82
CA SER A 8 -32.30 23.91 27.95
C SER A 8 -31.66 22.52 28.01
N PHE A 9 -32.29 21.58 28.74
CA PHE A 9 -31.81 20.20 28.83
C PHE A 9 -31.94 19.43 27.51
N ARG A 10 -32.95 19.71 26.68
CA ARG A 10 -33.09 19.10 25.35
C ARG A 10 -32.03 19.59 24.37
N ALA A 11 -31.77 20.89 24.36
CA ALA A 11 -30.70 21.47 23.54
C ALA A 11 -29.32 20.96 23.96
N ALA A 12 -29.05 20.89 25.27
CA ALA A 12 -27.80 20.36 25.81
C ALA A 12 -27.58 18.88 25.43
N LYS A 13 -28.63 18.05 25.48
CA LYS A 13 -28.56 16.64 25.06
C LYS A 13 -28.31 16.47 23.56
N LEU A 14 -28.92 17.31 22.72
CA LEU A 14 -28.70 17.29 21.27
C LEU A 14 -27.26 17.73 20.92
N LEU A 15 -26.74 18.75 21.60
CA LEU A 15 -25.36 19.21 21.44
C LEU A 15 -24.35 18.15 21.91
N LEU A 16 -24.59 17.50 23.06
CA LEU A 16 -23.76 16.39 23.53
C LEU A 16 -23.77 15.21 22.56
N GLY A 17 -24.95 14.84 22.03
CA GLY A 17 -25.07 13.81 21.01
C GLY A 17 -24.27 14.13 19.76
N ALA A 18 -24.40 15.36 19.24
CA ALA A 18 -23.65 15.82 18.08
C ALA A 18 -22.12 15.80 18.30
N LEU A 19 -21.65 16.20 19.49
CA LEU A 19 -20.24 16.13 19.86
C LEU A 19 -19.70 14.68 19.90
N ILE A 20 -20.50 13.74 20.42
CA ILE A 20 -20.15 12.31 20.45
C ILE A 20 -20.09 11.73 19.02
N PHE A 21 -21.02 12.11 18.13
CA PHE A 21 -20.97 11.71 16.71
C PHE A 21 -19.76 12.31 15.96
N LEU A 22 -19.39 13.56 16.25
CA LEU A 22 -18.20 14.20 15.67
C LEU A 22 -16.89 13.54 16.14
N GLN A 23 -16.81 13.09 17.40
CA GLN A 23 -15.63 12.38 17.91
C GLN A 23 -15.45 10.97 17.33
N ALA A 24 -16.54 10.27 16.99
CA ALA A 24 -16.46 8.95 16.35
C ALA A 24 -15.90 9.01 14.90
N CYS A 25 -15.95 10.18 14.26
CA CYS A 25 -15.43 10.39 12.91
C CYS A 25 -13.94 10.79 12.88
N GLY A 26 -13.30 10.98 14.04
CA GLY A 26 -11.91 11.45 14.15
C GLY A 26 -10.83 10.37 14.23
N CYS A 27 -11.19 9.09 14.36
CA CYS A 27 -10.24 8.00 14.65
C CYS A 27 -9.91 7.12 13.43
N ALA A 28 -9.47 7.70 12.31
CA ALA A 28 -9.01 6.90 11.16
C ALA A 28 -7.72 7.37 10.47
N LEU A 29 -7.03 8.40 10.96
CA LEU A 29 -5.74 8.81 10.37
C LEU A 29 -4.67 9.04 11.45
N SER A 30 -4.37 7.99 12.20
CA SER A 30 -3.05 7.81 12.80
C SER A 30 -2.39 6.60 12.14
N SER A 31 -2.32 6.60 10.82
CA SER A 31 -1.23 5.89 10.18
C SER A 31 -0.03 6.81 10.35
N SER A 32 0.98 6.38 11.12
CA SER A 32 2.34 6.89 11.04
C SER A 32 2.92 6.56 9.66
N GLY A 33 2.19 6.92 8.60
CA GLY A 33 2.45 6.50 7.25
C GLY A 33 3.67 7.26 6.78
N GLU A 34 4.81 6.57 6.74
CA GLU A 34 5.90 6.96 5.84
C GLU A 34 5.24 7.31 4.49
N THR A 35 5.48 8.54 4.02
CA THR A 35 4.94 8.99 2.75
C THR A 35 5.56 8.14 1.66
N CYS A 36 4.79 7.18 1.15
CA CYS A 36 5.27 6.27 0.14
C CYS A 36 5.13 6.89 -1.24
N TYR A 37 6.26 7.23 -1.86
CA TYR A 37 6.32 7.70 -3.23
C TYR A 37 6.59 6.51 -4.15
N SER A 38 5.96 6.51 -5.31
CA SER A 38 6.22 5.49 -6.32
C SER A 38 6.44 6.10 -7.69
N ARG A 39 7.38 5.52 -8.44
CA ARG A 39 7.62 5.84 -9.85
C ARG A 39 7.23 4.64 -10.69
N GLN A 40 6.31 4.85 -11.63
CA GLN A 40 5.81 3.80 -12.52
C GLN A 40 6.69 3.63 -13.76
N HIS A 41 6.94 2.38 -14.12
CA HIS A 41 7.49 1.92 -15.40
C HIS A 41 6.44 1.07 -16.10
N ARG A 42 5.80 1.63 -17.12
CA ARG A 42 4.70 0.96 -17.84
C ARG A 42 5.19 -0.15 -18.74
N ASP A 43 4.43 -1.24 -18.80
CA ASP A 43 4.70 -2.38 -19.69
C ASP A 43 6.13 -2.92 -19.52
N THR A 44 6.61 -2.94 -18.28
CA THR A 44 7.94 -3.44 -17.90
C THR A 44 7.87 -4.44 -16.76
N ILE A 45 8.86 -5.33 -16.71
CA ILE A 45 9.03 -6.35 -15.69
C ILE A 45 10.50 -6.54 -15.36
N VAL A 46 10.81 -6.96 -14.13
CA VAL A 46 12.16 -7.40 -13.74
C VAL A 46 12.53 -8.67 -14.51
N ASN A 47 13.71 -8.69 -15.11
CA ASN A 47 14.30 -9.91 -15.65
C ASN A 47 14.82 -10.78 -14.49
N VAL A 48 13.92 -11.59 -13.93
CA VAL A 48 14.18 -12.43 -12.74
C VAL A 48 15.39 -13.35 -12.93
N ARG A 49 15.62 -13.87 -14.15
CA ARG A 49 16.79 -14.72 -14.43
C ARG A 49 18.09 -13.97 -14.16
N LYS A 50 18.24 -12.77 -14.74
CA LYS A 50 19.43 -11.93 -14.52
C LYS A 50 19.57 -11.44 -13.08
N ALA A 51 18.44 -11.11 -12.43
CA ALA A 51 18.44 -10.64 -11.05
C ALA A 51 18.93 -11.72 -10.07
N LEU A 52 18.49 -12.98 -10.26
CA LEU A 52 18.91 -14.10 -9.43
C LEU A 52 20.39 -14.48 -9.63
N ASP A 53 20.92 -14.33 -10.85
CA ASP A 53 22.34 -14.58 -11.13
C ASP A 53 23.27 -13.66 -10.33
N LEU A 54 22.80 -12.43 -10.03
CA LEU A 54 23.56 -11.45 -9.25
C LEU A 54 23.54 -11.74 -7.74
N GLN A 55 22.63 -12.61 -7.26
CA GLN A 55 22.44 -12.98 -5.84
C GLN A 55 22.22 -11.80 -4.88
N LYS A 56 21.93 -10.61 -5.40
CA LYS A 56 21.68 -9.38 -4.64
C LYS A 56 20.20 -8.99 -4.59
N THR A 57 19.35 -9.81 -5.20
CA THR A 57 17.92 -9.57 -5.25
C THR A 57 17.19 -10.48 -4.28
N VAL A 58 16.36 -9.90 -3.41
CA VAL A 58 15.39 -10.66 -2.62
C VAL A 58 14.02 -10.47 -3.26
N MET A 59 13.29 -11.57 -3.46
CA MET A 59 11.95 -11.55 -4.05
C MET A 59 10.96 -12.26 -3.12
N ASP A 60 9.76 -11.70 -3.02
CA ASP A 60 8.59 -12.34 -2.42
C ASP A 60 7.40 -12.20 -3.37
N VAL A 61 6.47 -13.15 -3.34
CA VAL A 61 5.35 -13.17 -4.27
C VAL A 61 4.03 -13.29 -3.51
N ARG A 62 3.07 -12.46 -3.90
CA ARG A 62 1.80 -12.31 -3.21
C ARG A 62 0.64 -12.21 -4.20
N LYS A 63 -0.55 -12.52 -3.71
CA LYS A 63 -1.82 -12.18 -4.37
C LYS A 63 -2.38 -10.90 -3.74
N LYS A 64 -2.76 -9.93 -4.58
CA LYS A 64 -3.42 -8.69 -4.17
C LYS A 64 -4.59 -8.40 -5.12
N GLU A 65 -5.67 -7.85 -4.59
CA GLU A 65 -6.89 -7.60 -5.38
C GLU A 65 -6.73 -6.39 -6.33
N ALA A 66 -5.89 -5.43 -5.96
CA ALA A 66 -5.60 -4.25 -6.77
C ALA A 66 -4.11 -3.90 -6.85
N GLU A 67 -3.74 -3.20 -7.92
CA GLU A 67 -2.39 -2.65 -8.14
C GLU A 67 -1.94 -1.76 -6.98
N ARG A 68 -2.85 -0.92 -6.47
CA ARG A 68 -2.58 -0.04 -5.33
C ARG A 68 -2.26 -0.84 -4.06
N ASP A 69 -2.94 -1.96 -3.82
CA ASP A 69 -2.70 -2.78 -2.63
C ASP A 69 -1.34 -3.48 -2.70
N CYS A 70 -0.89 -3.81 -3.91
CA CYS A 70 0.44 -4.34 -4.17
C CYS A 70 1.54 -3.31 -3.85
N ILE A 71 1.36 -2.06 -4.30
CA ILE A 71 2.26 -0.94 -3.98
C ILE A 71 2.31 -0.70 -2.47
N LEU A 72 1.14 -0.61 -1.82
CA LEU A 72 1.05 -0.35 -0.38
C LEU A 72 1.66 -1.48 0.47
N ALA A 73 1.55 -2.74 0.03
CA ALA A 73 2.22 -3.84 0.70
C ALA A 73 3.74 -3.67 0.69
N CYS A 74 4.33 -3.24 -0.43
CA CYS A 74 5.76 -2.91 -0.48
C CYS A 74 6.12 -1.71 0.43
N CYS A 75 5.19 -0.75 0.59
CA CYS A 75 5.38 0.41 1.46
C CYS A 75 5.44 0.03 2.95
N SER A 76 4.58 -0.87 3.43
CA SER A 76 4.46 -1.15 4.87
C SER A 76 5.12 -2.45 5.33
N GLU A 77 5.35 -3.40 4.43
CA GLU A 77 5.82 -4.74 4.79
C GLU A 77 7.29 -4.95 4.38
N GLU A 78 8.00 -5.74 5.17
CA GLU A 78 9.31 -6.26 4.80
C GLU A 78 9.16 -7.56 4.00
N LEU A 79 10.15 -7.88 3.17
CA LEU A 79 10.19 -9.16 2.45
C LEU A 79 10.69 -10.28 3.37
N LYS A 80 11.66 -9.93 4.21
CA LYS A 80 12.29 -10.75 5.24
C LYS A 80 12.69 -9.81 6.38
N PRO A 81 12.91 -10.30 7.61
CA PRO A 81 13.33 -9.44 8.73
C PRO A 81 14.53 -8.57 8.34
N GLY A 82 14.34 -7.24 8.35
CA GLY A 82 15.36 -6.25 8.02
C GLY A 82 15.58 -5.98 6.51
N ILE A 83 14.84 -6.65 5.62
CA ILE A 83 14.90 -6.43 4.16
C ILE A 83 13.64 -5.69 3.71
N LYS A 84 13.77 -4.38 3.52
CA LYS A 84 12.68 -3.51 3.07
C LYS A 84 12.44 -3.64 1.58
N CYS A 85 11.18 -3.76 1.17
CA CYS A 85 10.83 -3.72 -0.24
C CYS A 85 11.09 -2.32 -0.84
N ASN A 86 11.66 -2.27 -2.05
CA ASN A 86 11.93 -1.02 -2.79
C ASN A 86 11.53 -1.06 -4.27
N MET A 87 11.04 -2.20 -4.77
CA MET A 87 10.50 -2.31 -6.13
C MET A 87 9.38 -3.34 -6.16
N VAL A 88 8.36 -3.12 -6.98
CA VAL A 88 7.24 -4.07 -7.13
C VAL A 88 6.79 -4.21 -8.57
N VAL A 89 6.45 -5.42 -8.99
CA VAL A 89 5.83 -5.71 -10.29
C VAL A 89 4.39 -6.14 -10.05
N TYR A 90 3.46 -5.41 -10.66
CA TYR A 90 2.05 -5.79 -10.71
C TYR A 90 1.71 -6.35 -12.10
N LYS A 91 1.19 -7.57 -12.12
CA LYS A 91 0.67 -8.24 -13.32
C LYS A 91 -0.84 -8.31 -13.22
N PRO A 92 -1.62 -7.69 -14.12
CA PRO A 92 -3.06 -7.86 -14.11
C PRO A 92 -3.40 -9.34 -14.22
N SER A 93 -4.05 -9.91 -13.20
CA SER A 93 -4.43 -11.32 -13.22
C SER A 93 -5.43 -11.55 -14.35
N GLY A 94 -5.07 -12.36 -15.34
CA GLY A 94 -6.03 -12.80 -16.35
C GLY A 94 -7.03 -13.84 -15.83
N GLN A 95 -6.72 -14.51 -14.70
CA GLN A 95 -7.55 -15.53 -14.06
C GLN A 95 -7.35 -15.55 -12.53
N ASP A 96 -8.39 -15.97 -11.80
CA ASP A 96 -8.38 -16.10 -10.35
C ASP A 96 -7.35 -17.14 -9.87
N GLY A 97 -6.43 -16.71 -9.00
CA GLY A 97 -5.47 -17.60 -8.31
C GLY A 97 -4.03 -17.48 -8.77
N VAL A 98 -3.73 -16.67 -9.79
CA VAL A 98 -2.35 -16.36 -10.17
C VAL A 98 -1.79 -15.26 -9.26
N GLU A 99 -0.63 -15.51 -8.67
CA GLU A 99 0.18 -14.52 -8.00
C GLU A 99 0.46 -13.33 -8.94
N ASN A 100 0.07 -12.14 -8.52
CA ASN A 100 0.09 -10.95 -9.37
C ASN A 100 0.93 -9.81 -8.82
N CYS A 101 1.37 -9.92 -7.58
CA CYS A 101 2.18 -8.93 -6.90
C CYS A 101 3.54 -9.54 -6.57
N HIS A 102 4.58 -9.13 -7.29
CA HIS A 102 5.94 -9.58 -7.04
C HIS A 102 6.73 -8.44 -6.41
N LEU A 103 7.16 -8.62 -5.17
CA LEU A 103 7.89 -7.61 -4.41
C LEU A 103 9.39 -7.93 -4.46
N PHE A 104 10.20 -6.89 -4.64
CA PHE A 104 11.65 -7.00 -4.79
C PHE A 104 12.39 -6.05 -3.84
N HIS A 105 13.56 -6.50 -3.42
CA HIS A 105 14.62 -5.67 -2.86
C HIS A 105 15.84 -5.76 -3.76
N CYS A 106 16.29 -4.61 -4.25
CA CYS A 106 17.42 -4.45 -5.16
C CYS A 106 18.35 -3.37 -4.60
N GLU A 107 19.64 -3.64 -4.40
CA GLU A 107 20.57 -2.60 -3.91
C GLU A 107 20.74 -1.46 -4.93
N THR A 108 20.76 -1.81 -6.22
CA THR A 108 20.90 -0.89 -7.35
C THR A 108 19.92 -1.23 -8.48
N GLU A 109 19.71 -0.30 -9.42
CA GLU A 109 18.93 -0.55 -10.65
C GLU A 109 19.51 -1.71 -11.49
N GLN A 110 20.81 -1.98 -11.37
CA GLN A 110 21.48 -3.06 -12.10
C GLN A 110 21.18 -4.44 -11.51
N ASP A 111 20.81 -4.51 -10.23
CA ASP A 111 20.46 -5.75 -9.55
C ASP A 111 19.04 -6.22 -9.94
N CYS A 112 18.18 -5.31 -10.40
CA CYS A 112 16.85 -5.62 -10.92
C CYS A 112 16.65 -5.06 -12.33
N PRO A 113 17.35 -5.65 -13.33
CA PRO A 113 17.31 -5.15 -14.69
C PRO A 113 15.90 -5.31 -15.28
N LEU A 114 15.32 -4.20 -15.75
CA LEU A 114 14.01 -4.19 -16.39
C LEU A 114 14.08 -4.68 -17.84
N MET A 115 13.00 -5.33 -18.28
CA MET A 115 12.74 -5.70 -19.67
C MET A 115 11.29 -5.39 -20.02
N SER A 116 10.98 -5.36 -21.31
CA SER A 116 9.60 -5.18 -21.78
C SER A 116 8.70 -6.33 -21.32
N ALA A 117 7.46 -6.00 -20.98
CA ALA A 117 6.43 -6.94 -20.54
C ALA A 117 5.20 -6.87 -21.45
N SER A 118 4.25 -7.78 -21.23
CA SER A 118 2.92 -7.69 -21.83
C SER A 118 2.20 -6.43 -21.38
N PRO A 119 1.34 -5.83 -22.24
CA PRO A 119 0.56 -4.65 -21.88
C PRO A 119 -0.17 -4.80 -20.55
N GLY A 120 -0.09 -3.76 -19.72
CA GLY A 120 -0.72 -3.71 -18.39
C GLY A 120 0.14 -4.28 -17.27
N THR A 121 1.26 -4.95 -17.55
CA THR A 121 2.24 -5.32 -16.52
C THR A 121 3.13 -4.14 -16.20
N ASN A 122 3.06 -3.62 -14.99
CA ASN A 122 3.78 -2.42 -14.58
C ASN A 122 4.76 -2.74 -13.46
N THR A 123 5.91 -2.08 -13.50
CA THR A 123 6.88 -2.07 -12.40
C THR A 123 6.85 -0.73 -11.70
N TYR A 124 7.07 -0.70 -10.39
CA TYR A 124 7.10 0.50 -9.58
C TYR A 124 8.33 0.52 -8.70
N ASP A 125 9.10 1.60 -8.77
CA ASP A 125 10.13 1.90 -7.77
C ASP A 125 9.46 2.55 -6.57
N ILE A 126 9.79 2.09 -5.36
CA ILE A 126 9.18 2.53 -4.12
C ILE A 126 10.20 3.29 -3.27
N PHE A 127 9.84 4.51 -2.88
CA PHE A 127 10.64 5.41 -2.07
C PHE A 127 9.87 5.76 -0.78
N LYS A 128 10.54 5.68 0.37
CA LYS A 128 9.98 5.92 1.70
C LYS A 128 10.80 6.97 2.44
#